data_AF-A0A183U3X2-F1
#
_entry.id   AF-A0A183U3X2-F1
#
_cell.length_a   1.000
_cell.length_b   1.000
_cell.length_c   1.000
_cell.angle_alpha   90.00
_cell.angle_beta   90.00
_cell.angle_gamma   90.00
#
_symmetry.space_group_name_H-M   'P 1'
#
loop_
_entity.id
_entity.type
_entity.pdbx_description
1 polymer ?
#
loop_
_entity_poly.entity_id
_entity_poly.type
_entity_poly.pdbx_seq_one_letter_code
_entity_poly.pdbx_strand_id
1 'polypeptide(L)'
;MQKEVTDRGEFWLAILNIPISRAEQIRELVAEGHDPLNSFVSKNLRGSLLMSVEQMANLSYPFPGDAELDSRGLLSRYRIRATKEKYFAVKADSPLFAIDCEMCVSDNNGPREHTRITLVDEQCNVVIDTLVKPYDQITDYVTKFSGITKQMLESIDVRLEHVQVSVL
;
A
#
# COMPACT_ATOMS: atom_id res chain seq x y z
N MET A 1 -9.81 19.63 -34.10
CA MET A 1 -11.19 20.10 -34.27
C MET A 1 -11.93 19.74 -32.99
N GLN A 2 -12.25 20.72 -32.13
CA GLN A 2 -13.06 20.49 -30.93
C GLN A 2 -14.44 20.02 -31.38
N LYS A 3 -14.94 18.92 -30.82
CA LYS A 3 -16.33 18.48 -31.05
C LYS A 3 -17.24 19.52 -30.39
N GLU A 4 -18.03 20.23 -31.18
CA GLU A 4 -19.09 21.09 -30.66
C GLU A 4 -20.13 20.21 -29.94
N VAL A 5 -20.52 20.63 -28.74
CA VAL A 5 -21.55 19.95 -27.95
C VAL A 5 -22.91 20.50 -28.38
N THR A 6 -23.55 19.82 -29.33
CA THR A 6 -24.81 20.26 -29.95
C THR A 6 -26.03 19.90 -29.11
N ASP A 7 -25.93 18.92 -28.22
CA ASP A 7 -27.01 18.51 -27.32
C ASP A 7 -26.73 18.97 -25.88
N ARG A 8 -27.50 19.97 -25.45
CA ARG A 8 -27.39 20.55 -24.10
C ARG A 8 -27.85 19.55 -23.02
N GLY A 9 -28.79 18.67 -23.33
CA GLY A 9 -29.30 17.65 -22.42
C GLY A 9 -28.26 16.57 -22.16
N GLU A 10 -27.65 16.02 -23.21
CA GLU A 10 -26.55 15.04 -23.08
C GLU A 10 -25.35 15.65 -22.36
N PHE A 11 -25.01 16.91 -22.63
CA PHE A 11 -23.95 17.63 -21.92
C PHE A 11 -24.16 17.64 -20.40
N TRP A 12 -25.34 18.08 -19.96
CA TRP A 12 -25.65 18.15 -18.53
C TRP A 12 -25.80 16.75 -17.92
N LEU A 13 -26.38 15.79 -18.64
CA LEU A 13 -26.44 14.40 -18.17
C LEU A 13 -25.04 13.78 -18.00
N ALA A 14 -24.10 14.09 -18.89
CA ALA A 14 -22.71 13.61 -18.78
C ALA A 14 -21.97 14.26 -17.61
N ILE A 15 -22.21 15.55 -17.32
CA ILE A 15 -21.64 16.25 -16.16
C ILE A 15 -22.28 15.80 -14.84
N LEU A 16 -23.58 15.52 -14.83
CA LEU A 16 -24.33 15.13 -13.64
C LEU A 16 -24.18 13.65 -13.29
N ASN A 17 -23.81 12.80 -14.26
CA ASN A 17 -23.58 11.36 -14.05
C ASN A 17 -22.09 11.00 -14.15
N ILE A 18 -21.21 11.85 -13.63
CA ILE A 18 -19.79 11.49 -13.51
C ILE A 18 -19.66 10.40 -12.44
N PRO A 19 -19.08 9.23 -12.76
CA PRO A 19 -18.82 8.20 -11.75
C PRO A 19 -17.92 8.79 -10.67
N ILE A 20 -18.46 8.90 -9.46
CA ILE A 20 -17.73 9.39 -8.30
C ILE A 20 -16.56 8.42 -8.03
N SER A 21 -15.35 8.96 -7.86
CA SER A 21 -14.17 8.14 -7.56
C SER A 21 -14.37 7.37 -6.25
N ARG A 22 -13.73 6.20 -6.10
CA ARG A 22 -13.83 5.40 -4.87
C ARG A 22 -13.41 6.20 -3.61
N ALA A 23 -12.43 7.09 -3.74
CA ALA A 23 -12.00 7.97 -2.65
C ALA A 23 -13.07 9.01 -2.26
N GLU A 24 -13.83 9.52 -3.22
CA GLU A 24 -14.93 10.46 -2.97
C GLU A 24 -16.16 9.71 -2.39
N GLN A 25 -16.47 8.50 -2.88
CA GLN A 25 -17.49 7.64 -2.27
C GLN A 25 -17.16 7.33 -0.79
N ILE A 26 -15.89 7.02 -0.50
CA ILE A 26 -15.42 6.80 0.87
C ILE A 26 -15.55 8.07 1.72
N ARG A 27 -15.25 9.26 1.17
CA ARG A 27 -15.42 10.53 1.86
C ARG A 27 -16.88 10.79 2.24
N GLU A 28 -17.82 10.58 1.32
CA GLU A 28 -19.25 10.75 1.62
C GLU A 28 -19.71 9.82 2.75
N LEU A 29 -19.33 8.54 2.69
CA LEU A 29 -19.62 7.58 3.76
C LEU A 29 -19.04 7.99 5.12
N VAL A 30 -17.78 8.45 5.15
CA VAL A 30 -17.13 8.91 6.38
C VAL A 30 -17.75 10.21 6.90
N ALA A 31 -18.09 11.16 6.03
CA ALA A 31 -18.72 12.44 6.38
C ALA A 31 -20.11 12.26 7.01
N GLU A 32 -20.84 11.21 6.62
CA GLU A 32 -22.10 10.79 7.24
C GLU A 32 -21.91 10.13 8.63
N GLY A 33 -20.67 10.04 9.12
CA GLY A 33 -20.33 9.49 10.44
C GLY A 33 -20.09 7.98 10.45
N HIS A 34 -20.01 7.33 9.28
CA HIS A 34 -19.86 5.87 9.17
C HIS A 34 -18.39 5.42 9.02
N ASP A 35 -17.42 6.11 9.62
CA ASP A 35 -16.03 5.61 9.60
C ASP A 35 -15.94 4.30 10.42
N PRO A 36 -15.69 3.14 9.78
CA PRO A 36 -15.65 1.85 10.45
C PRO A 36 -14.49 1.72 11.42
N LEU A 37 -13.41 2.49 11.25
CA LEU A 37 -12.23 2.46 12.12
C LEU A 37 -12.40 3.35 13.36
N ASN A 38 -13.28 4.33 13.33
CA ASN A 38 -13.43 5.31 14.42
C ASN A 38 -13.75 4.64 15.78
N SER A 39 -14.51 3.53 15.77
CA SER A 39 -14.80 2.76 17.00
C SER A 39 -13.61 1.98 17.57
N PHE A 40 -12.58 1.73 16.74
CA PHE A 40 -11.36 1.01 17.11
C PHE A 40 -10.20 1.95 17.48
N VAL A 41 -10.32 3.23 17.14
CA VAL A 41 -9.37 4.27 17.53
C VAL A 41 -9.61 4.61 19.01
N SER A 42 -8.78 4.03 19.88
CA SER A 42 -8.77 4.42 21.29
C SER A 42 -8.39 5.90 21.45
N LYS A 43 -9.00 6.63 22.39
CA LYS A 43 -8.70 8.06 22.65
C LYS A 43 -7.34 8.32 23.32
N ASN A 44 -6.43 7.35 23.30
CA ASN A 44 -5.08 7.51 23.84
C ASN A 44 -4.09 7.89 22.72
N LEU A 45 -2.86 8.22 23.10
CA LEU A 45 -1.83 8.69 22.17
C LEU A 45 -1.56 7.68 21.04
N ARG A 46 -1.53 6.37 21.32
CA ARG A 46 -1.29 5.35 20.29
C ARG A 46 -2.46 5.19 19.34
N GLY A 47 -3.69 5.31 19.82
CA GLY A 47 -4.86 5.36 18.95
C GLY A 47 -4.81 6.54 17.98
N SER A 48 -4.29 7.70 18.40
CA SER A 48 -4.16 8.88 17.52
C SER A 48 -3.16 8.71 16.35
N LEU A 49 -2.32 7.66 16.39
CA LEU A 49 -1.42 7.32 15.30
C LEU A 49 -2.09 6.48 14.20
N LEU A 50 -3.31 5.98 14.44
CA LEU A 50 -4.08 5.28 13.42
C LEU A 50 -4.63 6.27 12.40
N MET A 51 -4.43 5.95 11.12
CA MET A 51 -5.07 6.70 10.05
C MET A 51 -6.56 6.39 9.98
N SER A 52 -7.37 7.44 9.84
CA SER A 52 -8.80 7.30 9.51
C SER A 52 -8.99 6.76 8.10
N VAL A 53 -10.18 6.25 7.81
CA VAL A 53 -10.51 5.77 6.46
C VAL A 53 -10.46 6.91 5.45
N GLU A 54 -10.88 8.12 5.85
CA GLU A 54 -10.74 9.32 5.02
C GLU A 54 -9.27 9.67 4.72
N GLN A 55 -8.39 9.61 5.74
CA GLN A 55 -6.96 9.87 5.53
C GLN A 55 -6.34 8.84 4.58
N MET A 56 -6.68 7.56 4.72
CA MET A 56 -6.25 6.50 3.78
C MET A 56 -6.69 6.83 2.36
N ALA A 57 -7.94 7.25 2.15
CA ALA A 57 -8.46 7.62 0.84
C ALA A 57 -7.75 8.84 0.24
N ASN A 58 -7.55 9.90 1.03
CA ASN A 58 -6.89 11.12 0.59
C ASN A 58 -5.42 10.90 0.24
N LEU A 59 -4.75 9.99 0.94
CA LEU A 59 -3.37 9.62 0.69
C LEU A 59 -3.23 8.49 -0.35
N SER A 60 -4.33 8.08 -0.99
CA SER A 60 -4.36 7.04 -2.01
C SER A 60 -3.81 5.69 -1.54
N TYR A 61 -4.02 5.35 -0.28
CA TYR A 61 -3.73 4.00 0.22
C TYR A 61 -4.69 3.00 -0.44
N PRO A 62 -4.21 1.78 -0.72
CA PRO A 62 -5.08 0.74 -1.25
C PRO A 62 -6.15 0.35 -0.22
N PHE A 63 -7.34 -0.01 -0.72
CA PHE A 63 -8.43 -0.60 0.05
C PHE A 63 -8.73 -2.04 -0.40
N PRO A 64 -9.33 -2.87 0.47
CA PRO A 64 -9.80 -4.19 0.07
C PRO A 64 -10.71 -4.13 -1.15
N GLY A 65 -10.42 -4.96 -2.16
CA GLY A 65 -11.13 -4.97 -3.44
C GLY A 65 -10.70 -3.88 -4.43
N ASP A 66 -9.65 -3.11 -4.14
CA ASP A 66 -8.94 -2.40 -5.21
C ASP A 66 -8.29 -3.45 -6.12
N ALA A 67 -8.60 -3.38 -7.42
CA ALA A 67 -7.93 -4.17 -8.43
C ALA A 67 -6.66 -3.43 -8.88
N GLU A 68 -5.57 -4.17 -9.07
CA GLU A 68 -4.39 -3.65 -9.75
C GLU A 68 -4.37 -4.20 -11.17
N LEU A 69 -3.97 -3.38 -12.14
CA LEU A 69 -3.59 -3.89 -13.44
C LEU A 69 -2.22 -4.53 -13.27
N ASP A 70 -2.11 -5.84 -13.52
CA ASP A 70 -0.81 -6.51 -13.59
C ASP A 70 0.02 -5.93 -14.73
N SER A 71 1.29 -6.35 -14.86
CA SER A 71 2.19 -5.89 -15.92
C SER A 71 1.69 -6.17 -17.36
N ARG A 72 0.59 -6.91 -17.51
CA ARG A 72 -0.10 -7.22 -18.78
C ARG A 72 -1.44 -6.48 -18.92
N GLY A 73 -1.78 -5.59 -17.99
CA GLY A 73 -3.05 -4.87 -17.98
C GLY A 73 -4.27 -5.71 -17.55
N LEU A 74 -4.05 -6.85 -16.89
CA LEU A 74 -5.13 -7.70 -16.37
C LEU A 74 -5.40 -7.39 -14.91
N LEU A 75 -6.68 -7.40 -14.52
CA LEU A 75 -7.10 -7.16 -13.13
C LEU A 75 -6.59 -8.27 -12.20
N SER A 76 -5.55 -7.98 -11.43
CA SER A 76 -5.10 -8.77 -10.28
C SER A 76 -6.03 -8.54 -9.10
N ARG A 77 -6.51 -9.64 -8.50
CA ARG A 77 -7.69 -9.64 -7.62
C ARG A 77 -7.44 -9.07 -6.21
N TYR A 78 -6.21 -8.90 -5.75
CA TYR A 78 -5.98 -8.48 -4.35
C TYR A 78 -4.72 -7.63 -4.18
N ARG A 79 -4.88 -6.32 -3.94
CA ARG A 79 -3.80 -5.41 -3.52
C ARG A 79 -3.42 -5.54 -2.05
N ILE A 80 -4.29 -6.15 -1.23
CA ILE A 80 -4.09 -6.27 0.21
C ILE A 80 -4.30 -7.72 0.63
N ARG A 81 -3.31 -8.28 1.31
CA ARG A 81 -3.38 -9.59 1.94
C ARG A 81 -3.43 -9.42 3.44
N ALA A 82 -4.59 -9.69 4.04
CA ALA A 82 -4.70 -9.72 5.49
C ALA A 82 -3.81 -10.83 6.06
N THR A 83 -3.08 -10.50 7.12
CA THR A 83 -2.17 -11.39 7.83
C THR A 83 -2.89 -12.28 8.85
N LYS A 84 -4.03 -11.82 9.37
CA LYS A 84 -4.85 -12.52 10.37
C LYS A 84 -6.32 -12.38 10.03
N GLU A 85 -7.14 -13.33 10.46
CA GLU A 85 -8.60 -13.26 10.30
C GLU A 85 -9.21 -12.13 11.14
N LYS A 86 -8.60 -11.83 12.29
CA LYS A 86 -9.05 -10.78 13.22
C LYS A 86 -7.85 -10.06 13.82
N TYR A 87 -8.03 -8.75 14.04
CA TYR A 87 -7.08 -7.89 14.73
C TYR A 87 -7.73 -7.36 16.00
N PHE A 88 -6.94 -7.20 17.07
CA PHE A 88 -7.41 -6.58 18.30
C PHE A 88 -7.41 -5.05 18.17
N ALA A 89 -8.30 -4.38 18.90
CA ALA A 89 -8.28 -2.92 18.99
C ALA A 89 -6.94 -2.43 19.58
N VAL A 90 -6.44 -1.30 19.07
CA VAL A 90 -5.22 -0.68 19.57
C VAL A 90 -5.42 -0.14 20.97
N LYS A 91 -4.49 -0.47 21.87
CA LYS A 91 -4.44 -0.05 23.27
C LYS A 91 -3.24 0.86 23.50
N ALA A 92 -3.20 1.49 24.67
CA ALA A 92 -2.11 2.38 25.05
C ALA A 92 -0.74 1.67 25.13
N ASP A 93 -0.75 0.35 25.33
CA ASP A 93 0.42 -0.53 25.43
C ASP A 93 0.65 -1.40 24.17
N SER A 94 -0.14 -1.21 23.10
CA SER A 94 0.04 -1.97 21.85
C SER A 94 1.36 -1.60 21.17
N PRO A 95 2.25 -2.54 20.85
CA PRO A 95 3.59 -2.24 20.33
C PRO A 95 3.55 -1.44 19.02
N LEU A 96 4.54 -0.58 18.82
CA LEU A 96 4.73 0.15 17.55
C LEU A 96 6.00 -0.35 16.86
N PHE A 97 5.94 -0.38 15.54
CA PHE A 97 7.07 -0.74 14.69
C PHE A 97 7.20 0.27 13.56
N ALA A 98 8.43 0.54 13.16
CA ALA A 98 8.72 1.27 11.93
C ALA A 98 9.27 0.29 10.89
N ILE A 99 8.73 0.38 9.68
CA ILE A 99 9.15 -0.44 8.54
C ILE A 99 9.72 0.47 7.46
N ASP A 100 10.82 0.03 6.86
CA ASP A 100 11.40 0.65 5.69
C ASP A 100 11.86 -0.42 4.70
N CYS A 101 11.73 -0.13 3.41
CA CYS A 101 12.01 -1.08 2.35
C CYS A 101 12.82 -0.42 1.25
N GLU A 102 13.85 -1.13 0.79
CA GLU A 102 14.57 -0.76 -0.43
C GLU A 102 14.03 -1.54 -1.61
N MET A 103 14.00 -0.90 -2.78
CA MET A 103 13.47 -1.49 -4.01
C MET A 103 14.45 -1.44 -5.19
N CYS A 104 14.15 -2.22 -6.22
CA CYS A 104 14.81 -2.21 -7.52
C CYS A 104 13.80 -2.25 -8.67
N VAL A 105 14.30 -2.10 -9.89
CA VAL A 105 13.55 -2.28 -11.13
C VAL A 105 13.83 -3.67 -11.71
N SER A 106 12.79 -4.44 -11.98
CA SER A 106 12.88 -5.70 -12.73
C SER A 106 12.25 -5.58 -14.11
N ASP A 107 12.52 -6.56 -14.96
CA ASP A 107 11.98 -6.63 -16.31
C ASP A 107 10.46 -6.87 -16.36
N ASN A 108 9.89 -7.73 -15.49
CA ASN A 108 8.49 -8.16 -15.57
C ASN A 108 7.54 -7.54 -14.53
N ASN A 109 8.03 -7.12 -13.36
CA ASN A 109 7.20 -6.56 -12.28
C ASN A 109 7.39 -5.05 -12.05
N GLY A 110 8.19 -4.40 -12.90
CA GLY A 110 8.30 -2.93 -12.91
C GLY A 110 9.22 -2.37 -11.81
N PRO A 111 9.06 -1.09 -11.43
CA PRO A 111 10.11 -0.33 -10.77
C PRO A 111 10.18 -0.45 -9.24
N ARG A 112 9.45 -1.38 -8.61
CA ARG A 112 9.24 -1.37 -7.15
C ARG A 112 9.37 -2.75 -6.48
N GLU A 113 10.20 -3.64 -7.02
CA GLU A 113 10.43 -4.94 -6.38
C GLU A 113 11.34 -4.82 -5.16
N HIS A 114 11.00 -5.50 -4.06
CA HIS A 114 11.70 -5.39 -2.79
C HIS A 114 13.06 -6.08 -2.79
N THR A 115 14.09 -5.40 -2.28
CA THR A 115 15.47 -5.89 -2.18
C THR A 115 16.06 -5.86 -0.77
N ARG A 116 15.49 -5.04 0.12
CA ARG A 116 15.77 -5.06 1.55
C ARG A 116 14.53 -4.68 2.33
N ILE A 117 14.31 -5.33 3.46
CA ILE A 117 13.20 -5.04 4.37
C ILE A 117 13.79 -4.91 5.77
N THR A 118 13.52 -3.75 6.38
CA THR A 118 13.95 -3.44 7.75
C THR A 118 12.75 -3.13 8.62
N LEU A 119 12.70 -3.73 9.80
CA LEU A 119 11.68 -3.50 10.82
C LEU A 119 12.39 -3.24 12.15
N VAL A 120 12.02 -2.15 12.82
CA VAL A 120 12.53 -1.80 14.15
C VAL A 120 11.39 -1.61 15.14
N ASP A 121 11.67 -1.87 16.42
CA ASP A 121 10.75 -1.59 17.53
C ASP A 121 10.86 -0.14 18.03
N GLU A 122 10.09 0.18 19.06
CA GLU A 122 10.03 1.53 19.66
C GLU A 122 11.31 1.97 20.37
N GLN A 123 12.18 1.02 20.71
CA GLN A 123 13.49 1.27 21.28
C GLN A 123 14.56 1.32 20.18
N CYS A 124 14.15 1.30 18.91
CA CYS A 124 15.00 1.23 17.73
C CYS A 124 15.84 -0.05 17.67
N ASN A 125 15.43 -1.12 18.34
CA ASN A 125 16.08 -2.42 18.15
C ASN A 125 15.65 -3.00 16.81
N VAL A 126 16.60 -3.62 16.12
CA VAL A 126 16.34 -4.30 14.85
C VAL A 126 15.58 -5.60 15.12
N VAL A 127 14.35 -5.66 14.61
CA VAL A 127 13.50 -6.87 14.64
C VAL A 127 13.76 -7.70 13.39
N ILE A 128 13.82 -7.03 12.23
CA ILE A 128 14.15 -7.63 10.93
C ILE A 128 15.08 -6.67 10.20
N ASP A 129 16.15 -7.20 9.61
CA ASP A 129 16.95 -6.50 8.59
C ASP A 129 17.48 -7.57 7.64
N THR A 130 16.83 -7.71 6.49
CA THR A 130 17.16 -8.79 5.55
C THR A 130 17.17 -8.28 4.13
N LEU A 131 18.15 -8.80 3.37
CA LEU A 131 18.12 -8.71 1.92
C LEU A 131 17.12 -9.72 1.37
N VAL A 132 16.47 -9.33 0.28
CA VAL A 132 15.53 -10.12 -0.49
C VAL A 132 15.95 -10.07 -1.94
N LYS A 133 15.88 -11.19 -2.64
CA LYS A 133 16.19 -11.22 -4.07
C LYS A 133 14.93 -11.54 -4.86
N PRO A 134 14.45 -10.62 -5.72
CA PRO A 134 13.38 -10.89 -6.68
C PRO A 134 13.59 -12.16 -7.50
N TYR A 135 12.49 -12.76 -7.94
CA TYR A 135 12.53 -13.88 -8.89
C TYR A 135 12.90 -13.41 -10.29
N ASP A 136 12.37 -12.25 -10.69
CA ASP A 136 12.61 -11.64 -11.97
C ASP A 136 13.99 -10.98 -12.03
N GLN A 137 14.51 -10.81 -13.25
CA GLN A 137 15.85 -10.26 -13.43
C GLN A 137 15.83 -8.77 -13.12
N ILE A 138 16.66 -8.37 -12.15
CA ILE A 138 16.88 -6.95 -11.85
C ILE A 138 17.60 -6.28 -13.02
N THR A 139 16.97 -5.24 -13.58
CA THR A 139 17.52 -4.41 -14.67
C THR A 139 18.20 -3.16 -14.15
N ASP A 140 17.69 -2.58 -13.06
CA ASP A 140 18.31 -1.47 -12.33
C ASP A 140 18.18 -1.68 -10.82
N TYR A 141 19.32 -1.68 -10.12
CA TYR A 141 19.37 -1.84 -8.66
C TYR A 141 19.02 -0.55 -7.92
N VAL A 142 18.95 0.58 -8.63
CA VAL A 142 18.61 1.89 -8.06
C VAL A 142 19.61 2.30 -6.95
N THR A 143 20.85 1.81 -7.04
CA THR A 143 21.89 1.86 -6.00
C THR A 143 22.15 3.26 -5.45
N LYS A 144 22.00 4.30 -6.30
CA LYS A 144 22.15 5.69 -5.87
C LYS A 144 21.21 6.07 -4.73
N PHE A 145 20.00 5.50 -4.73
CA PHE A 145 18.97 5.78 -3.73
C PHE A 145 18.87 4.66 -2.71
N SER A 146 18.95 3.40 -3.15
CA SER A 146 18.75 2.23 -2.28
C SER A 146 20.01 1.71 -1.59
N GLY A 147 21.19 2.07 -2.10
CA GLY A 147 22.48 1.47 -1.69
C GLY A 147 22.64 -0.01 -2.07
N ILE A 148 21.65 -0.64 -2.71
CA ILE A 148 21.68 -2.06 -3.07
C ILE A 148 22.58 -2.27 -4.27
N THR A 149 23.47 -3.26 -4.17
CA THR A 149 24.36 -3.67 -5.26
C THR A 149 24.05 -5.08 -5.72
N LYS A 150 24.46 -5.41 -6.95
CA LYS A 150 24.34 -6.77 -7.48
C LYS A 150 25.02 -7.80 -6.58
N GLN A 151 26.23 -7.49 -6.10
CA GLN A 151 27.04 -8.37 -5.28
C GLN A 151 26.37 -8.71 -3.95
N MET A 152 25.65 -7.76 -3.35
CA MET A 152 24.89 -8.01 -2.12
C MET A 152 23.79 -9.05 -2.31
N LEU A 153 23.20 -9.17 -3.51
CA LEU A 153 22.11 -10.09 -3.81
C LEU A 153 22.56 -11.37 -4.53
N GLU A 154 23.84 -11.52 -4.88
CA GLU A 154 24.33 -12.66 -5.65
C GLU A 154 24.08 -13.99 -4.93
N SER A 155 24.42 -14.07 -3.64
CA SER A 155 24.28 -15.27 -2.79
C SER A 155 22.98 -15.31 -1.96
N ILE A 156 22.04 -14.40 -2.21
CA ILE A 156 20.80 -14.32 -1.41
C ILE A 156 19.70 -15.19 -2.00
N ASP A 157 19.28 -16.19 -1.23
CA ASP A 157 18.16 -17.08 -1.55
C ASP A 157 16.86 -16.72 -0.81
N VAL A 158 16.89 -15.69 0.04
CA VAL A 158 15.69 -15.14 0.70
C VAL A 158 14.80 -14.44 -0.33
N ARG A 159 13.48 -14.66 -0.20
CA ARG A 159 12.42 -14.16 -1.07
C ARG A 159 11.37 -13.44 -0.21
N LEU A 160 10.52 -12.63 -0.83
CA LEU A 160 9.56 -11.79 -0.11
C LEU A 160 8.65 -12.62 0.80
N GLU A 161 8.19 -13.77 0.32
CA GLU A 161 7.36 -14.71 1.06
C GLU A 161 8.06 -15.28 2.30
N HIS A 162 9.39 -15.47 2.26
CA HIS A 162 10.15 -15.94 3.43
C HIS A 162 10.13 -14.89 4.54
N VAL A 163 10.23 -13.60 4.17
CA VAL A 163 10.12 -12.49 5.12
C VAL A 163 8.69 -12.35 5.61
N GLN A 164 7.69 -12.43 4.73
CA GLN A 164 6.29 -12.35 5.14
C GLN A 164 5.95 -13.43 6.17
N VAL A 165 6.36 -14.68 5.96
CA VAL A 165 6.15 -15.77 6.92
C VAL A 165 6.81 -15.50 8.28
N SER A 166 7.95 -14.81 8.34
CA SER A 166 8.60 -14.54 9.62
C SER A 166 7.90 -13.48 10.47
N VAL A 167 7.03 -12.65 9.88
CA VAL A 167 6.26 -11.61 10.58
C VAL A 167 4.80 -12.00 10.86
N LEU A 168 4.36 -13.16 10.38
CA LEU A 168 2.99 -13.68 10.50
C LEU A 168 2.78 -14.54 11.75
#